data_AF-A0A3D4AR01-F1
#
_entry.id   AF-A0A3D4AR01-F1
#
_cell.length_a   1.000
_cell.length_b   1.000
_cell.length_c   1.000
_cell.angle_alpha   90.00
_cell.angle_beta   90.00
_cell.angle_gamma   90.00
#
_symmetry.space_group_name_H-M   'P 1'
#
loop_
_entity.id
_entity.type
_entity.pdbx_description
1 polymer ?
#
loop_
_entity_poly.entity_id
_entity_poly.type
_entity_poly.pdbx_seq_one_letter_code
_entity_poly.pdbx_strand_id
1 'polypeptide(L)'
;MIANLKQSIGQYRSFMDYRYQAYKTELTQLLLQLKNFGLLFLVVLGSAMLGMILLLFLGLGKIIDSSDAPQYGAQMAWLYLLLQSVMLSAMKSAIKNTAQRAFQQTLVKRYWLGFMDIKLLLLSNGWLIASLIIAIDLSVSQWLRVPHFWLFLLLQFVLGILCLYKPIALVYGFLLSAIWATLPLDVSSLLYHSGFVLLFALSTLMVPFNATAKLKLNSLTGFWLLFFMHNSWALIWRGALLLCVFMASKVLLQERADLAAIFSILSLAFVVLFSSSLQFDCRHLYQQYSVFFNMQNKQTAFFVSLFIPSLIVLLLALVGFVVLFNQANCLLLVIGVIWCLLQQALAQKKPAHYALVWMVITGVLLSFY
;
A
#
# COMPACT_ATOMS: atom_id res chain seq x y z
N MET A 1 18.16 16.40 -42.74
CA MET A 1 17.03 15.77 -42.01
C MET A 1 17.40 14.40 -41.41
N ILE A 2 17.98 13.48 -42.19
CA ILE A 2 18.36 12.13 -41.73
C ILE A 2 19.46 12.14 -40.65
N ALA A 3 20.45 13.02 -40.75
CA ALA A 3 21.54 13.14 -39.75
C ALA A 3 21.03 13.59 -38.37
N ASN A 4 20.15 14.60 -38.32
CA ASN A 4 19.51 15.05 -37.08
C ASN A 4 18.61 13.97 -36.45
N LEU A 5 17.94 13.17 -37.27
CA LEU A 5 17.14 12.04 -36.78
C LEU A 5 18.04 10.97 -36.15
N LYS A 6 19.15 10.61 -36.80
CA LYS A 6 20.11 9.61 -36.29
C LYS A 6 20.76 10.05 -34.98
N GLN A 7 21.12 11.33 -34.85
CA GLN A 7 21.66 11.91 -33.62
C GLN A 7 20.61 11.93 -32.50
N SER A 8 19.37 12.31 -32.80
CA SER A 8 18.27 12.30 -31.83
C SER A 8 17.95 10.89 -31.32
N ILE A 9 17.93 9.88 -32.21
CA ILE A 9 17.73 8.48 -31.83
C ILE A 9 18.89 7.97 -30.97
N GLY A 10 20.14 8.33 -31.31
CA GLY A 10 21.32 7.98 -30.52
C GLY A 10 21.26 8.56 -29.09
N GLN A 11 20.91 9.84 -28.96
CA GLN A 11 20.71 10.51 -27.67
C GLN A 11 19.58 9.87 -26.85
N TYR A 12 18.47 9.52 -27.51
CA TYR A 12 17.38 8.82 -26.84
C TYR A 12 17.85 7.46 -26.31
N ARG A 13 18.56 6.67 -27.12
CA ARG A 13 19.07 5.36 -26.70
C ARG A 13 20.04 5.46 -25.52
N SER A 14 20.99 6.39 -25.53
CA SER A 14 21.87 6.59 -24.38
C SER A 14 21.10 7.01 -23.13
N PHE A 15 20.06 7.84 -23.29
CA PHE A 15 19.19 8.23 -22.19
C PHE A 15 18.39 7.04 -21.64
N MET A 16 17.90 6.15 -22.52
CA MET A 16 17.20 4.91 -22.14
C MET A 16 18.09 4.02 -21.27
N ASP A 17 19.33 3.80 -21.70
CA ASP A 17 20.29 2.93 -21.01
C ASP A 17 20.63 3.48 -19.63
N TYR A 18 20.91 4.79 -19.54
CA TYR A 18 21.10 5.48 -18.27
C TYR A 18 19.89 5.32 -17.34
N ARG A 19 18.66 5.54 -17.84
CA ARG A 19 17.44 5.42 -17.02
C ARG A 19 17.22 4.00 -16.53
N TYR A 20 17.47 3.00 -17.38
CA TYR A 20 17.34 1.60 -17.02
C TYR A 20 18.38 1.16 -15.98
N GLN A 21 19.63 1.62 -16.10
CA GLN A 21 20.67 1.35 -15.10
C GLN A 21 20.32 1.98 -13.75
N ALA A 22 19.90 3.26 -13.73
CA ALA A 22 19.49 3.93 -12.50
C ALA A 22 18.31 3.20 -11.83
N TYR A 23 17.32 2.79 -12.63
CA TYR A 23 16.19 1.99 -12.16
C TYR A 23 16.65 0.66 -11.56
N LYS A 24 17.54 -0.08 -12.24
CA LYS A 24 18.07 -1.37 -11.78
C LYS A 24 18.82 -1.23 -10.44
N THR A 25 19.62 -0.20 -10.28
CA THR A 25 20.39 0.04 -9.04
C THR A 25 19.46 0.28 -7.86
N GLU A 26 18.50 1.19 -8.00
CA GLU A 26 17.48 1.47 -6.97
C GLU A 26 16.63 0.23 -6.67
N LEU A 27 16.19 -0.50 -7.71
CA LEU A 27 15.43 -1.73 -7.55
C LEU A 27 16.22 -2.79 -6.77
N THR A 28 17.52 -2.92 -7.05
CA THR A 28 18.40 -3.87 -6.36
C THR A 28 18.52 -3.52 -4.87
N GLN A 29 18.62 -2.23 -4.54
CA GLN A 29 18.64 -1.78 -3.14
C GLN A 29 17.31 -2.07 -2.43
N LEU A 30 16.18 -1.80 -3.07
CA LEU A 30 14.85 -2.15 -2.55
C LEU A 30 14.70 -3.66 -2.35
N LEU A 31 15.16 -4.47 -3.31
CA LEU A 31 15.13 -5.93 -3.21
C LEU A 31 16.07 -6.47 -2.13
N LEU A 32 17.22 -5.83 -1.88
CA LEU A 32 18.11 -6.21 -0.78
C LEU A 32 17.46 -5.96 0.59
N GLN A 33 16.76 -4.83 0.74
CA GLN A 33 15.97 -4.54 1.94
C GLN A 33 14.85 -5.58 2.11
N LEU A 34 14.15 -5.90 1.01
CA LEU A 34 13.11 -6.93 1.02
C LEU A 34 13.68 -8.32 1.30
N LYS A 35 14.86 -8.68 0.79
CA LYS A 35 15.48 -10.00 0.98
C LYS A 35 15.70 -10.28 2.46
N ASN A 36 16.23 -9.33 3.22
CA ASN A 36 16.47 -9.51 4.65
C ASN A 36 15.18 -9.68 5.45
N PHE A 37 14.09 -9.05 5.01
CA PHE A 37 12.76 -9.18 5.63
C PHE A 37 12.01 -10.45 5.15
N GLY A 38 12.11 -10.76 3.87
CA GLY A 38 11.44 -11.86 3.19
C GLY A 38 12.01 -13.22 3.55
N LEU A 39 13.32 -13.30 3.86
CA LEU A 39 13.92 -14.54 4.39
C LEU A 39 13.32 -14.91 5.76
N LEU A 40 13.14 -13.92 6.63
CA LEU A 40 12.46 -14.10 7.92
C LEU A 40 11.01 -14.54 7.71
N PHE A 41 10.30 -13.88 6.80
CA PHE A 41 8.91 -14.21 6.45
C PHE A 41 8.78 -15.63 5.86
N LEU A 42 9.68 -16.02 4.96
CA LEU A 42 9.70 -17.35 4.32
C LEU A 42 10.00 -18.46 5.32
N VAL A 43 10.89 -18.22 6.28
CA VAL A 43 11.20 -19.19 7.35
C VAL A 43 10.00 -19.44 8.25
N VAL A 44 9.18 -18.43 8.53
CA VAL A 44 8.04 -18.55 9.45
C VAL A 44 6.74 -18.94 8.76
N LEU A 45 6.50 -18.43 7.55
CA LEU A 45 5.30 -18.74 6.79
C LEU A 45 5.48 -19.93 5.84
N GLY A 46 6.69 -20.39 5.55
CA GLY A 46 6.96 -21.65 4.83
C GLY A 46 5.97 -21.98 3.71
N SER A 47 5.17 -23.04 3.92
CA SER A 47 4.12 -23.51 3.01
C SER A 47 2.94 -22.54 2.82
N ALA A 48 2.66 -21.65 3.79
CA ALA A 48 1.61 -20.63 3.70
C ALA A 48 1.92 -19.53 2.67
N MET A 49 3.17 -19.34 2.25
CA MET A 49 3.50 -18.42 1.14
C MET A 49 2.85 -18.85 -0.18
N LEU A 50 2.83 -20.15 -0.47
CA LEU A 50 2.12 -20.68 -1.64
C LEU A 50 0.61 -20.47 -1.51
N GLY A 51 0.07 -20.64 -0.29
CA GLY A 51 -1.33 -20.33 0.02
C GLY A 51 -1.67 -18.85 -0.19
N MET A 52 -0.78 -17.93 0.22
CA MET A 52 -0.95 -16.49 -0.02
C MET A 52 -0.90 -16.13 -1.50
N ILE A 53 0.01 -16.74 -2.28
CA ILE A 53 0.06 -16.56 -3.73
C ILE A 53 -1.23 -17.10 -4.37
N LEU A 54 -1.71 -18.26 -3.94
CA LEU A 54 -2.97 -18.82 -4.42
C LEU A 54 -4.16 -17.92 -4.08
N LEU A 55 -4.22 -17.36 -2.86
CA LEU A 55 -5.24 -16.38 -2.46
C LEU A 55 -5.22 -15.12 -3.33
N LEU A 56 -4.03 -14.69 -3.79
CA LEU A 56 -3.90 -13.59 -4.74
C LEU A 56 -4.46 -13.94 -6.13
N PHE A 57 -4.26 -15.16 -6.61
CA PHE A 57 -4.87 -15.58 -7.87
C PHE A 57 -6.38 -15.80 -7.73
N LEU A 58 -6.81 -16.35 -6.60
CA LEU A 58 -8.23 -16.56 -6.30
C LEU A 58 -8.98 -15.23 -6.21
N GLY A 59 -8.39 -14.21 -5.60
CA GLY A 59 -8.96 -12.87 -5.58
C GLY A 59 -9.10 -12.25 -6.98
N LEU A 60 -8.14 -12.47 -7.88
CA LEU A 60 -8.27 -12.09 -9.29
C LEU A 60 -9.37 -12.87 -10.00
N GLY A 61 -9.51 -14.18 -9.74
CA GLY A 61 -10.60 -15.01 -10.26
C GLY A 61 -11.98 -14.53 -9.82
N LYS A 62 -12.13 -14.10 -8.56
CA LYS A 62 -13.39 -13.51 -8.04
C LYS A 62 -13.77 -12.18 -8.70
N ILE A 63 -12.82 -11.47 -9.32
CA ILE A 63 -13.13 -10.28 -10.13
C ILE A 63 -13.67 -10.70 -11.51
N ILE A 64 -13.18 -11.80 -12.06
CA ILE A 64 -13.62 -12.33 -13.37
C ILE A 64 -15.02 -12.94 -13.25
N ASP A 65 -15.24 -13.81 -12.25
CA ASP A 65 -16.51 -14.52 -12.02
C ASP A 65 -17.52 -13.70 -11.19
N SER A 66 -17.43 -12.37 -11.22
CA SER A 66 -18.25 -11.49 -10.38
C SER A 66 -19.71 -11.32 -10.84
N SER A 67 -20.22 -12.17 -11.74
CA SER A 67 -21.62 -12.09 -12.20
C SER A 67 -22.61 -12.32 -11.06
N ASP A 68 -22.28 -13.25 -10.17
CA ASP A 68 -23.22 -13.74 -9.15
C ASP A 68 -23.16 -12.90 -7.85
N ALA A 69 -22.05 -12.20 -7.64
CA ALA A 69 -21.83 -11.31 -6.49
C ALA A 69 -21.07 -10.04 -6.93
N PRO A 70 -21.72 -9.12 -7.68
CA PRO A 70 -21.05 -7.99 -8.33
C PRO A 70 -20.43 -7.01 -7.35
N GLN A 71 -21.08 -6.75 -6.21
CA GLN A 71 -20.55 -5.88 -5.17
C GLN A 71 -19.28 -6.45 -4.54
N TYR A 72 -19.24 -7.76 -4.27
CA TYR A 72 -18.06 -8.42 -3.70
C TYR A 72 -16.88 -8.41 -4.69
N GLY A 73 -17.14 -8.69 -5.97
CA GLY A 73 -16.14 -8.57 -7.03
C GLY A 73 -15.59 -7.14 -7.17
N ALA A 74 -16.46 -6.12 -7.05
CA ALA A 74 -16.05 -4.72 -7.06
C ALA A 74 -15.19 -4.33 -5.84
N GLN A 75 -15.52 -4.83 -4.64
CA GLN A 75 -14.70 -4.62 -3.44
C GLN A 75 -13.31 -5.27 -3.57
N MET A 76 -13.25 -6.47 -4.15
CA MET A 76 -11.97 -7.10 -4.46
C MET A 76 -11.18 -6.29 -5.49
N ALA A 77 -11.80 -5.90 -6.61
CA ALA A 77 -11.15 -5.04 -7.59
C ALA A 77 -10.59 -3.76 -6.96
N TRP A 78 -11.36 -3.08 -6.13
CA TRP A 78 -10.92 -1.88 -5.41
C TRP A 78 -9.71 -2.14 -4.52
N LEU A 79 -9.71 -3.25 -3.77
CA LEU A 79 -8.59 -3.64 -2.91
C LEU A 79 -7.31 -3.92 -3.72
N TYR A 80 -7.42 -4.61 -4.85
CA TYR A 80 -6.28 -4.87 -5.74
C TYR A 80 -5.71 -3.57 -6.32
N LEU A 81 -6.58 -2.65 -6.76
CA LEU A 81 -6.15 -1.35 -7.26
C LEU A 81 -5.43 -0.53 -6.18
N LEU A 82 -5.92 -0.58 -4.94
CA LEU A 82 -5.30 0.09 -3.79
C LEU A 82 -3.92 -0.52 -3.49
N LEU A 83 -3.82 -1.85 -3.40
CA LEU A 83 -2.58 -2.55 -3.11
C LEU A 83 -1.52 -2.33 -4.19
N GLN A 84 -1.92 -2.40 -5.46
CA GLN A 84 -1.07 -2.04 -6.59
C GLN A 84 -0.56 -0.60 -6.47
N SER A 85 -1.44 0.34 -6.14
CA SER A 85 -1.08 1.75 -5.98
C SER A 85 -0.08 1.97 -4.84
N VAL A 86 -0.22 1.22 -3.74
CA VAL A 86 0.74 1.22 -2.63
C VAL A 86 2.11 0.72 -3.08
N MET A 87 2.16 -0.41 -3.78
CA MET A 87 3.40 -0.99 -4.31
C MET A 87 4.09 -0.03 -5.29
N LEU A 88 3.34 0.53 -6.24
CA LEU A 88 3.89 1.45 -7.25
C LEU A 88 4.38 2.77 -6.64
N SER A 89 3.76 3.24 -5.56
CA SER A 89 4.22 4.42 -4.84
C SER A 89 5.58 4.16 -4.16
N ALA A 90 5.81 2.97 -3.62
CA ALA A 90 7.13 2.58 -3.09
C ALA A 90 8.19 2.54 -4.19
N MET A 91 7.82 2.10 -5.40
CA MET A 91 8.71 2.06 -6.56
C MET A 91 8.83 3.41 -7.29
N LYS A 92 8.06 4.43 -6.92
CA LYS A 92 7.98 5.72 -7.63
C LYS A 92 9.33 6.43 -7.71
N SER A 93 10.12 6.40 -6.64
CA SER A 93 11.46 6.98 -6.60
C SER A 93 12.37 6.32 -7.64
N ALA A 94 12.35 4.99 -7.72
CA ALA A 94 13.10 4.20 -8.69
C ALA A 94 12.61 4.44 -10.13
N ILE A 95 11.29 4.42 -10.34
CA ILE A 95 10.68 4.64 -11.67
C ILE A 95 11.05 6.02 -12.19
N LYS A 96 10.89 7.10 -11.38
CA LYS A 96 11.16 8.47 -11.85
C LYS A 96 12.62 8.90 -11.73
N ASN A 97 13.44 8.16 -10.98
CA ASN A 97 14.76 8.57 -10.50
C ASN A 97 14.68 10.01 -9.93
N THR A 98 13.96 10.14 -8.81
CA THR A 98 13.62 11.45 -8.22
C THR A 98 14.84 12.27 -7.83
N ALA A 99 15.92 11.63 -7.39
CA ALA A 99 17.15 12.31 -6.98
C ALA A 99 17.81 13.09 -8.13
N GLN A 100 17.81 12.53 -9.35
CA GLN A 100 18.45 13.13 -10.52
C GLN A 100 17.45 13.78 -11.48
N ARG A 101 16.20 14.00 -11.04
CA ARG A 101 15.10 14.40 -11.93
C ARG A 101 15.30 15.80 -12.52
N ALA A 102 15.83 16.74 -11.75
CA ALA A 102 16.12 18.09 -12.23
C ALA A 102 17.17 18.06 -13.36
N PHE A 103 18.21 17.23 -13.21
CA PHE A 103 19.22 17.03 -14.24
C PHE A 103 18.66 16.36 -15.50
N GLN A 104 17.75 15.39 -15.36
CA GLN A 104 17.11 14.76 -16.52
C GLN A 104 16.28 15.74 -17.34
N GLN A 105 15.67 16.74 -16.69
CA GLN A 105 14.89 17.78 -17.37
C GLN A 105 15.74 18.72 -18.23
N THR A 106 17.04 18.86 -17.93
CA THR A 106 17.96 19.67 -18.75
C THR A 106 18.54 18.88 -19.93
N LEU A 107 18.62 17.55 -19.83
CA LEU A 107 19.21 16.70 -20.87
C LEU A 107 18.26 16.38 -22.04
N VAL A 108 16.99 16.13 -21.75
CA VAL A 108 16.03 15.58 -22.75
C VAL A 108 14.67 16.24 -22.67
N LYS A 109 13.93 16.16 -23.78
CA LYS A 109 12.59 16.76 -23.87
C LYS A 109 11.59 16.07 -22.94
N ARG A 110 10.62 16.84 -22.46
CA ARG A 110 9.63 16.39 -21.46
C ARG A 110 8.87 15.11 -21.85
N TYR A 111 8.57 14.92 -23.13
CA TYR A 111 7.84 13.74 -23.60
C TYR A 111 8.71 12.47 -23.56
N TRP A 112 10.02 12.54 -23.79
CA TRP A 112 10.93 11.38 -23.63
C TRP A 112 11.00 10.91 -22.18
N LEU A 113 10.98 11.86 -21.23
CA LEU A 113 10.85 11.53 -19.81
C LEU A 113 9.56 10.77 -19.53
N GLY A 114 8.43 11.27 -20.06
CA GLY A 114 7.11 10.64 -19.91
C GLY A 114 7.07 9.22 -20.48
N PHE A 115 7.54 9.03 -21.72
CA PHE A 115 7.61 7.70 -22.32
C PHE A 115 8.46 6.73 -21.51
N MET A 116 9.59 7.21 -20.97
CA MET A 116 10.45 6.37 -20.14
C MET A 116 9.84 6.01 -18.79
N ASP A 117 9.20 6.98 -18.14
CA ASP A 117 8.47 6.73 -16.91
C ASP A 117 7.35 5.70 -17.14
N ILE A 118 6.60 5.79 -18.24
CA ILE A 118 5.54 4.83 -18.61
C ILE A 118 6.12 3.44 -18.91
N LYS A 119 7.24 3.35 -19.64
CA LYS A 119 7.90 2.07 -19.94
C LYS A 119 8.36 1.37 -18.65
N LEU A 120 9.01 2.11 -17.75
CA LEU A 120 9.46 1.59 -16.46
C LEU A 120 8.28 1.28 -15.53
N LEU A 121 7.19 2.05 -15.60
CA LEU A 121 5.95 1.77 -14.89
C LEU A 121 5.37 0.41 -15.30
N LEU A 122 5.25 0.14 -16.60
CA LEU A 122 4.75 -1.14 -17.11
C LEU A 122 5.60 -2.31 -16.61
N LEU A 123 6.92 -2.16 -16.64
CA LEU A 123 7.85 -3.19 -16.15
C LEU A 123 7.78 -3.40 -14.63
N SER A 124 7.45 -2.35 -13.88
CA SER A 124 7.33 -2.39 -12.41
C SER A 124 5.96 -2.87 -11.94
N ASN A 125 4.95 -2.86 -12.81
CA ASN A 125 3.58 -3.16 -12.43
C ASN A 125 3.30 -4.67 -12.50
N GLY A 126 3.80 -5.40 -11.49
CA GLY A 126 3.62 -6.86 -11.38
C GLY A 126 2.15 -7.31 -11.39
N TRP A 127 1.25 -6.52 -10.79
CA TRP A 127 -0.19 -6.82 -10.77
C TRP A 127 -0.81 -6.75 -12.17
N LEU A 128 -0.50 -5.70 -12.93
CA LEU A 128 -0.97 -5.57 -14.31
C LEU A 128 -0.42 -6.71 -15.19
N ILE A 129 0.86 -7.08 -15.02
CA ILE A 129 1.45 -8.20 -15.75
C ILE A 129 0.72 -9.50 -15.40
N ALA A 130 0.47 -9.77 -14.12
CA ALA A 130 -0.27 -10.96 -13.68
C ALA A 130 -1.70 -10.98 -14.24
N SER A 131 -2.41 -9.85 -14.19
CA SER A 131 -3.76 -9.73 -14.75
C SER A 131 -3.77 -9.88 -16.28
N LEU A 132 -2.75 -9.42 -17.00
CA LEU A 132 -2.60 -9.64 -18.44
C LEU A 132 -2.33 -11.10 -18.79
N ILE A 133 -1.52 -11.81 -18.00
CA ILE A 133 -1.30 -13.26 -18.18
C ILE A 133 -2.63 -14.01 -18.08
N ILE A 134 -3.44 -13.68 -17.06
CA ILE A 134 -4.78 -14.27 -16.89
C ILE A 134 -5.70 -13.89 -18.06
N ALA A 135 -5.63 -12.63 -18.53
CA ALA A 135 -6.43 -12.20 -19.68
C ALA A 135 -6.13 -13.02 -20.94
N ILE A 136 -4.85 -13.30 -21.20
CA ILE A 136 -4.40 -14.09 -22.37
C ILE A 136 -4.90 -15.54 -22.29
N ASP A 137 -5.04 -16.09 -21.08
CA ASP A 137 -5.51 -17.47 -20.86
C ASP A 137 -7.03 -17.64 -21.08
N LEU A 138 -7.80 -16.55 -21.09
CA LEU A 138 -9.24 -16.60 -21.32
C LEU A 138 -9.58 -16.92 -22.78
N SER A 139 -10.56 -17.81 -22.99
CA SER A 139 -11.12 -18.11 -24.32
C SER A 139 -11.93 -16.94 -24.88
N VAL A 140 -11.96 -16.75 -26.20
CA VAL A 140 -12.67 -15.63 -26.88
C VAL A 140 -14.15 -15.51 -26.45
N SER A 141 -14.80 -16.64 -26.15
CA SER A 141 -16.17 -16.66 -25.60
C SER A 141 -16.27 -16.12 -24.18
N GLN A 142 -15.26 -16.34 -23.33
CA GLN A 142 -15.19 -15.77 -21.99
C GLN A 142 -14.86 -14.27 -22.03
N TRP A 143 -14.03 -13.82 -22.99
CA TRP A 143 -13.72 -12.40 -23.18
C TRP A 143 -14.97 -11.53 -23.36
N LEU A 144 -15.96 -12.01 -24.13
CA LEU A 144 -17.21 -11.27 -24.35
C LEU A 144 -18.13 -11.24 -23.12
N ARG A 145 -17.98 -12.21 -22.21
CA ARG A 145 -18.80 -12.31 -20.98
C ARG A 145 -18.29 -11.46 -19.84
N VAL A 146 -17.03 -11.02 -19.89
CA VAL A 146 -16.35 -10.32 -18.78
C VAL A 146 -15.83 -8.93 -19.21
N PRO A 147 -16.70 -8.03 -19.72
CA PRO A 147 -16.28 -6.69 -20.17
C PRO A 147 -15.76 -5.82 -19.02
N HIS A 148 -16.15 -6.08 -17.78
CA HIS A 148 -15.65 -5.37 -16.60
C HIS A 148 -14.17 -5.62 -16.32
N PHE A 149 -13.63 -6.76 -16.72
CA PHE A 149 -12.20 -7.07 -16.53
C PHE A 149 -11.29 -6.21 -17.43
N TRP A 150 -11.76 -5.82 -18.62
CA TRP A 150 -11.07 -4.83 -19.45
C TRP A 150 -10.98 -3.47 -18.76
N LEU A 151 -12.08 -3.02 -18.16
CA LEU A 151 -12.09 -1.78 -17.39
C LEU A 151 -11.15 -1.87 -16.19
N PHE A 152 -11.08 -3.03 -15.54
CA PHE A 152 -10.12 -3.29 -14.47
C PHE A 152 -8.66 -3.17 -14.94
N LEU A 153 -8.28 -3.82 -16.05
CA LEU A 153 -6.93 -3.71 -16.63
C LEU A 153 -6.59 -2.25 -17.01
N LEU A 154 -7.54 -1.54 -17.61
CA LEU A 154 -7.38 -0.12 -17.95
C LEU A 154 -7.20 0.73 -16.69
N LEU A 155 -8.01 0.49 -15.65
CA LEU A 155 -7.88 1.16 -14.35
C LEU A 155 -6.51 0.88 -13.71
N GLN A 156 -6.04 -0.37 -13.71
CA GLN A 156 -4.71 -0.71 -13.21
C GLN A 156 -3.62 0.12 -13.89
N PHE A 157 -3.69 0.28 -15.22
CA PHE A 157 -2.72 1.09 -15.96
C PHE A 157 -2.83 2.60 -15.64
N VAL A 158 -4.05 3.16 -15.72
CA VAL A 158 -4.30 4.60 -15.49
C VAL A 158 -3.95 5.00 -14.06
N LEU A 159 -4.27 4.18 -13.07
CA LEU A 159 -3.92 4.42 -11.67
C LEU A 159 -2.42 4.38 -11.43
N GLY A 160 -1.69 3.54 -12.18
CA GLY A 160 -0.22 3.58 -12.18
C GLY A 160 0.32 4.95 -12.62
N ILE A 161 -0.25 5.53 -13.68
CA ILE A 161 0.12 6.87 -14.15
C ILE A 161 -0.25 7.94 -13.10
N LEU A 162 -1.47 7.86 -12.54
CA LEU A 162 -1.92 8.79 -11.49
C LEU A 162 -1.03 8.72 -10.25
N CYS A 163 -0.58 7.54 -9.84
CA CYS A 163 0.34 7.37 -8.72
C CYS A 163 1.69 8.12 -8.96
N LEU A 164 2.22 8.08 -10.18
CA LEU A 164 3.46 8.76 -10.55
C LEU A 164 3.35 10.29 -10.60
N TYR A 165 2.21 10.82 -11.09
CA TYR A 165 2.08 12.24 -11.43
C TYR A 165 1.07 13.03 -10.59
N LYS A 166 -0.03 12.43 -10.13
CA LYS A 166 -1.08 13.08 -9.34
C LYS A 166 -1.50 12.22 -8.13
N PRO A 167 -0.62 12.04 -7.12
CA PRO A 167 -0.92 11.20 -5.96
C PRO A 167 -2.11 11.69 -5.13
N ILE A 168 -2.39 13.01 -5.10
CA ILE A 168 -3.52 13.56 -4.34
C ILE A 168 -4.87 13.17 -4.99
N ALA A 169 -4.96 13.26 -6.32
CA ALA A 169 -6.15 12.83 -7.06
C ALA A 169 -6.42 11.32 -6.88
N LEU A 170 -5.35 10.53 -6.77
CA LEU A 170 -5.44 9.10 -6.47
C LEU A 170 -6.12 8.87 -5.11
N VAL A 171 -5.74 9.61 -4.07
CA VAL A 171 -6.35 9.50 -2.73
C VAL A 171 -7.84 9.85 -2.77
N TYR A 172 -8.22 10.98 -3.38
CA TYR A 172 -9.64 11.33 -3.51
C TYR A 172 -10.42 10.29 -4.31
N GLY A 173 -9.83 9.77 -5.39
CA GLY A 173 -10.44 8.72 -6.21
C GLY A 173 -10.68 7.45 -5.39
N PHE A 174 -9.72 7.02 -4.57
CA PHE A 174 -9.89 5.88 -3.67
C PHE A 174 -10.96 6.11 -2.62
N LEU A 175 -11.05 7.31 -2.02
CA LEU A 175 -12.09 7.63 -1.05
C LEU A 175 -13.50 7.60 -1.68
N LEU A 176 -13.67 8.24 -2.84
CA LEU A 176 -14.96 8.25 -3.54
C LEU A 176 -15.36 6.85 -4.01
N SER A 177 -14.42 6.10 -4.58
CA SER A 177 -14.68 4.73 -5.03
C SER A 177 -14.92 3.75 -3.87
N ALA A 178 -14.32 3.99 -2.69
CA ALA A 178 -14.62 3.21 -1.48
C ALA A 178 -16.08 3.40 -1.06
N ILE A 179 -16.54 4.66 -1.00
CA ILE A 179 -17.94 4.98 -0.72
C ILE A 179 -18.84 4.24 -1.71
N TRP A 180 -18.55 4.35 -3.01
CA TRP A 180 -19.29 3.66 -4.07
C TRP A 180 -19.32 2.13 -3.91
N ALA A 181 -18.19 1.50 -3.60
CA ALA A 181 -18.09 0.04 -3.42
C ALA A 181 -18.78 -0.49 -2.15
N THR A 182 -18.95 0.37 -1.13
CA THR A 182 -19.60 0.01 0.14
C THR A 182 -21.10 0.27 0.15
N LEU A 183 -21.63 1.07 -0.78
CA LEU A 183 -23.07 1.30 -0.89
C LEU A 183 -23.78 -0.02 -1.27
N PRO A 184 -24.83 -0.42 -0.53
CA PRO A 184 -25.58 -1.66 -0.77
C PRO A 184 -26.56 -1.46 -1.93
N LEU A 185 -26.01 -1.33 -3.15
CA LEU A 185 -26.78 -1.16 -4.38
C LEU A 185 -26.61 -2.42 -5.23
N ASP A 186 -27.72 -3.03 -5.66
CA ASP A 186 -27.68 -4.19 -6.55
C ASP A 186 -27.45 -3.74 -8.00
N VAL A 187 -26.18 -3.46 -8.32
CA VAL A 187 -25.75 -3.00 -9.64
C VAL A 187 -24.85 -4.04 -10.31
N SER A 188 -24.87 -4.09 -11.64
CA SER A 188 -24.01 -5.02 -12.39
C SER A 188 -22.51 -4.70 -12.23
N SER A 189 -21.67 -5.73 -12.36
CA SER A 189 -20.20 -5.62 -12.26
C SER A 189 -19.61 -4.56 -13.20
N LEU A 190 -20.17 -4.42 -14.40
CA LEU A 190 -19.73 -3.42 -15.37
C LEU A 190 -19.98 -1.99 -14.88
N LEU A 191 -21.14 -1.73 -14.27
CA LEU A 191 -21.49 -0.41 -13.75
C LEU A 191 -20.62 -0.02 -12.55
N TYR A 192 -20.25 -0.99 -11.70
CA TYR A 192 -19.28 -0.74 -10.62
C TYR A 192 -17.93 -0.26 -11.17
N HIS A 193 -17.37 -0.98 -12.15
CA HIS A 193 -16.07 -0.63 -12.74
C HIS A 193 -16.14 0.67 -13.55
N SER A 194 -17.24 0.91 -14.26
CA SER A 194 -17.48 2.18 -14.96
C SER A 194 -17.59 3.35 -13.98
N GLY A 195 -18.24 3.13 -12.84
CA GLY A 195 -18.29 4.07 -11.72
C GLY A 195 -16.89 4.39 -11.19
N PHE A 196 -16.03 3.39 -11.01
CA PHE A 196 -14.63 3.63 -10.65
C PHE A 196 -13.90 4.51 -11.67
N VAL A 197 -14.02 4.22 -12.97
CA VAL A 197 -13.42 5.05 -14.03
C VAL A 197 -13.89 6.50 -13.92
N LEU A 198 -15.20 6.72 -13.77
CA LEU A 198 -15.77 8.06 -13.66
C LEU A 198 -15.29 8.78 -12.38
N LEU A 199 -15.28 8.12 -11.23
CA LEU A 199 -14.86 8.71 -9.95
C LEU A 199 -13.36 9.05 -9.95
N PHE A 200 -12.52 8.21 -10.55
CA PHE A 200 -11.10 8.53 -10.73
C PHE A 200 -10.87 9.64 -11.75
N ALA A 201 -11.70 9.74 -12.80
CA ALA A 201 -11.62 10.86 -13.72
C ALA A 201 -12.00 12.18 -13.01
N LEU A 202 -13.11 12.19 -12.26
CA LEU A 202 -13.55 13.34 -11.47
C LEU A 202 -12.52 13.75 -10.41
N SER A 203 -11.85 12.79 -9.78
CA SER A 203 -10.82 13.09 -8.77
C SER A 203 -9.61 13.84 -9.35
N THR A 204 -9.33 13.72 -10.65
CA THR A 204 -8.25 14.49 -11.31
C THR A 204 -8.57 15.97 -11.50
N LEU A 205 -9.85 16.34 -11.43
CA LEU A 205 -10.36 17.70 -11.52
C LEU A 205 -10.42 18.40 -10.15
N MET A 206 -10.39 17.62 -9.06
CA MET A 206 -10.40 18.17 -7.71
C MET A 206 -9.11 18.93 -7.41
N VAL A 207 -9.27 20.16 -6.91
CA VAL A 207 -8.16 21.00 -6.44
C VAL A 207 -7.66 20.46 -5.10
N PRO A 208 -6.33 20.35 -4.88
CA PRO A 208 -5.80 19.89 -3.60
C PRO A 208 -6.27 20.80 -2.46
N PHE A 209 -6.96 20.22 -1.48
CA PHE A 209 -7.40 20.97 -0.30
C PHE A 209 -6.20 21.29 0.60
N ASN A 210 -5.81 22.56 0.67
CA ASN A 210 -4.64 22.98 1.43
C ASN A 210 -4.97 23.29 2.90
N ALA A 211 -5.29 22.26 3.69
CA ALA A 211 -5.60 22.45 5.11
C ALA A 211 -4.38 22.86 5.96
N THR A 212 -3.16 22.70 5.44
CA THR A 212 -1.92 23.04 6.16
C THR A 212 -1.74 24.54 6.34
N ALA A 213 -2.30 25.37 5.46
CA ALA A 213 -2.22 26.83 5.55
C ALA A 213 -2.96 27.41 6.78
N LYS A 214 -3.85 26.63 7.42
CA LYS A 214 -4.68 27.08 8.55
C LYS A 214 -4.23 26.56 9.91
N LEU A 215 -3.28 25.62 9.96
CA LEU A 215 -2.85 24.98 11.19
C LEU A 215 -1.68 25.74 11.84
N LYS A 216 -1.89 26.26 13.05
CA LYS A 216 -0.83 26.88 13.86
C LYS A 216 -0.10 25.82 14.67
N LEU A 217 1.23 25.84 14.63
CA LEU A 217 2.15 24.94 15.35
C LEU A 217 2.29 25.30 16.84
N ASN A 218 1.17 25.38 17.57
CA ASN A 218 1.18 25.78 18.98
C ASN A 218 1.21 24.59 19.96
N SER A 219 0.95 23.37 19.49
CA SER A 219 0.89 22.15 20.32
C SER A 219 1.58 20.95 19.66
N LEU A 220 1.96 19.96 20.48
CA LEU A 220 2.48 18.67 20.00
C LEU A 220 1.45 17.90 19.15
N THR A 221 0.16 18.03 19.48
CA THR A 221 -0.93 17.46 18.66
C THR A 221 -1.00 18.13 17.28
N GLY A 222 -0.87 19.45 17.22
CA GLY A 222 -0.79 20.20 15.97
C GLY A 222 0.43 19.82 15.14
N PHE A 223 1.57 19.57 15.78
CA PHE A 223 2.77 19.05 15.12
C PHE A 223 2.51 17.70 14.45
N TRP A 224 1.99 16.71 15.18
CA TRP A 224 1.71 15.37 14.62
C TRP A 224 0.64 15.41 13.52
N LEU A 225 -0.42 16.20 13.69
CA LEU A 225 -1.44 16.39 12.65
C LEU A 225 -0.84 16.98 11.38
N LEU A 226 -0.04 18.04 11.50
CA LEU A 226 0.60 18.68 10.35
C LEU A 226 1.61 17.73 9.68
N PHE A 227 2.32 16.93 10.47
CA PHE A 227 3.18 15.87 9.95
C PHE A 227 2.40 14.85 9.13
N PHE A 228 1.31 14.29 9.65
CA PHE A 228 0.51 13.28 8.94
C PHE A 228 -0.25 13.86 7.76
N MET A 229 -0.59 15.15 7.78
CA MET A 229 -1.13 15.80 6.59
C MET A 229 -0.11 15.92 5.47
N HIS A 230 1.15 16.21 5.80
CA HIS A 230 2.22 16.32 4.81
C HIS A 230 2.76 14.96 4.35
N ASN A 231 2.84 14.00 5.27
CA ASN A 231 3.34 12.64 5.05
C ASN A 231 2.21 11.62 5.16
N SER A 232 1.06 11.94 4.58
CA SER A 232 -0.16 11.12 4.61
C SER A 232 0.05 9.71 4.09
N TRP A 233 1.02 9.55 3.19
CA TRP A 233 1.43 8.26 2.67
C TRP A 233 1.75 7.25 3.78
N ALA A 234 2.40 7.66 4.87
CA ALA A 234 2.73 6.81 6.00
C ALA A 234 1.50 6.12 6.60
N LEU A 235 0.35 6.80 6.63
CA LEU A 235 -0.90 6.23 7.12
C LEU A 235 -1.63 5.44 6.02
N ILE A 236 -1.63 5.94 4.79
CA ILE A 236 -2.35 5.34 3.66
C ILE A 236 -1.89 3.90 3.40
N TRP A 237 -0.59 3.64 3.32
CA TRP A 237 -0.11 2.29 3.03
C TRP A 237 -0.40 1.31 4.17
N ARG A 238 -0.30 1.74 5.43
CA ARG A 238 -0.63 0.91 6.61
C ARG A 238 -2.12 0.60 6.64
N GLY A 239 -2.97 1.60 6.40
CA GLY A 239 -4.42 1.41 6.29
C GLY A 239 -4.79 0.44 5.17
N ALA A 240 -4.17 0.56 4.00
CA ALA A 240 -4.39 -0.36 2.88
C ALA A 240 -4.01 -1.81 3.21
N LEU A 241 -2.86 -2.03 3.86
CA LEU A 241 -2.44 -3.38 4.26
C LEU A 241 -3.34 -3.95 5.35
N LEU A 242 -3.79 -3.14 6.32
CA LEU A 242 -4.74 -3.57 7.34
C LEU A 242 -6.10 -3.96 6.73
N LEU A 243 -6.61 -3.18 5.77
CA LEU A 243 -7.82 -3.54 5.02
C LEU A 243 -7.63 -4.86 4.26
N CYS A 244 -6.46 -5.07 3.65
CA CYS A 244 -6.14 -6.33 2.98
C CYS A 244 -6.14 -7.51 3.95
N VAL A 245 -5.56 -7.34 5.14
CA VAL A 245 -5.57 -8.38 6.20
C VAL A 245 -7.00 -8.69 6.61
N PHE A 246 -7.84 -7.69 6.88
CA PHE A 246 -9.22 -7.94 7.28
C PHE A 246 -10.06 -8.59 6.19
N MET A 247 -9.89 -8.18 4.94
CA MET A 247 -10.59 -8.82 3.81
C MET A 247 -10.12 -10.26 3.63
N ALA A 248 -8.82 -10.52 3.68
CA ALA A 248 -8.27 -11.89 3.60
C ALA A 248 -8.79 -12.76 4.75
N SER A 249 -8.75 -12.26 6.00
CA SER A 249 -9.30 -12.95 7.16
C SER A 249 -10.80 -13.23 7.01
N LYS A 250 -11.57 -12.29 6.45
CA LYS A 250 -13.00 -12.49 6.15
C LYS A 250 -13.23 -13.65 5.18
N VAL A 251 -12.49 -13.69 4.08
CA VAL A 251 -12.60 -14.78 3.08
C VAL A 251 -12.21 -16.11 3.69
N LEU A 252 -11.10 -16.14 4.44
CA LEU A 252 -10.62 -17.35 5.10
C LEU A 252 -11.62 -17.89 6.12
N LEU A 253 -12.27 -17.02 6.91
CA LEU A 253 -13.32 -17.41 7.84
C LEU A 253 -14.57 -17.96 7.14
N GLN A 254 -14.91 -17.43 5.97
CA GLN A 254 -16.05 -17.93 5.17
C GLN A 254 -15.78 -19.33 4.62
N GLU A 255 -14.56 -19.60 4.16
CA GLU A 255 -14.18 -20.89 3.58
C GLU A 255 -13.83 -21.95 4.64
N ARG A 256 -13.25 -21.53 5.78
CA ARG A 256 -12.75 -22.39 6.86
C ARG A 256 -13.02 -21.77 8.24
N ALA A 257 -14.29 -21.79 8.66
CA ALA A 257 -14.69 -21.27 9.98
C ALA A 257 -14.07 -22.04 11.16
N ASP A 258 -13.68 -23.30 10.94
CA ASP A 258 -13.01 -24.16 11.92
C ASP A 258 -11.66 -23.60 12.39
N LEU A 259 -10.97 -22.84 11.53
CA LEU A 259 -9.65 -22.25 11.82
C LEU A 259 -9.74 -20.81 12.36
N ALA A 260 -10.91 -20.38 12.83
CA ALA A 260 -11.15 -18.99 13.25
C ALA A 260 -10.17 -18.48 14.32
N ALA A 261 -9.77 -19.33 15.28
CA ALA A 261 -8.81 -18.97 16.32
C ALA A 261 -7.41 -18.68 15.74
N ILE A 262 -6.97 -19.47 14.76
CA ILE A 262 -5.69 -19.27 14.07
C ILE A 262 -5.73 -17.97 13.25
N PHE A 263 -6.83 -17.73 12.52
CA PHE A 263 -6.99 -16.51 11.74
C PHE A 263 -7.08 -15.25 12.59
N SER A 264 -7.67 -15.33 13.79
CA SER A 264 -7.72 -14.19 14.71
C SER A 264 -6.34 -13.85 15.27
N ILE A 265 -5.52 -14.83 15.63
CA ILE A 265 -4.13 -14.61 16.07
C ILE A 265 -3.30 -14.00 14.94
N LEU A 266 -3.38 -14.54 13.73
CA LEU A 266 -2.67 -13.99 12.56
C LEU A 266 -3.11 -12.57 12.24
N SER A 267 -4.42 -12.30 12.24
CA SER A 267 -4.95 -10.96 11.97
C SER A 267 -4.46 -9.96 13.03
N LEU A 268 -4.50 -10.33 14.31
CA LEU A 268 -3.98 -9.50 15.40
C LEU A 268 -2.47 -9.25 15.25
N ALA A 269 -1.71 -10.28 14.88
CA ALA A 269 -0.28 -10.15 14.65
C ALA A 269 0.01 -9.08 13.58
N PHE A 270 -0.69 -9.12 12.45
CA PHE A 270 -0.55 -8.10 11.41
C PHE A 270 -1.04 -6.72 11.85
N VAL A 271 -2.11 -6.64 12.64
CA VAL A 271 -2.58 -5.38 13.24
C VAL A 271 -1.48 -4.75 14.09
N VAL A 272 -0.84 -5.54 14.96
CA VAL A 272 0.27 -5.09 15.80
C VAL A 272 1.48 -4.68 14.96
N LEU A 273 1.85 -5.47 13.95
CA LEU A 273 2.96 -5.18 13.04
C LEU A 273 2.75 -3.83 12.35
N PHE A 274 1.65 -3.65 11.62
CA PHE A 274 1.46 -2.44 10.84
C PHE A 274 1.28 -1.20 11.73
N SER A 275 0.57 -1.32 12.85
CA SER A 275 0.38 -0.20 13.78
C SER A 275 1.70 0.23 14.44
N SER A 276 2.48 -0.72 14.96
CA SER A 276 3.76 -0.42 15.63
C SER A 276 4.86 0.03 14.65
N SER A 277 4.78 -0.34 13.37
CA SER A 277 5.76 0.08 12.36
C SER A 277 5.78 1.60 12.14
N LEU A 278 4.71 2.32 12.51
CA LEU A 278 4.66 3.79 12.44
C LEU A 278 5.73 4.45 13.31
N GLN A 279 6.20 3.72 14.34
CA GLN A 279 7.29 4.14 15.21
C GLN A 279 8.60 4.44 14.46
N PHE A 280 8.86 3.78 13.33
CA PHE A 280 10.06 4.06 12.52
C PHE A 280 10.03 5.48 11.94
N ASP A 281 8.89 5.89 11.39
CA ASP A 281 8.70 7.22 10.82
C ASP A 281 8.75 8.29 11.91
N CYS A 282 8.03 8.05 13.02
CA CYS A 282 8.03 8.94 14.18
C CYS A 282 9.44 9.10 14.77
N ARG A 283 10.22 8.01 14.88
CA ARG A 283 11.60 8.04 15.41
C ARG A 283 12.52 8.88 14.54
N HIS A 284 12.44 8.73 13.21
CA HIS A 284 13.25 9.52 12.29
C HIS A 284 13.01 11.02 12.50
N LEU A 285 11.75 11.44 12.64
CA LEU A 285 11.41 12.84 12.94
C LEU A 285 11.90 13.28 14.31
N TYR A 286 11.77 12.41 15.32
CA TYR A 286 12.26 12.74 16.65
C TYR A 286 13.75 13.07 16.62
N GLN A 287 14.54 12.29 15.89
CA GLN A 287 15.96 12.57 15.70
C GLN A 287 16.17 13.91 15.01
N GLN A 288 15.45 14.17 13.92
CA GLN A 288 15.55 15.41 13.13
C GLN A 288 15.20 16.68 13.94
N TYR A 289 14.17 16.63 14.79
CA TYR A 289 13.66 17.79 15.54
C TYR A 289 14.03 17.80 17.02
N SER A 290 14.83 16.84 17.49
CA SER A 290 15.24 16.68 18.89
C SER A 290 15.84 17.96 19.48
N VAL A 291 16.76 18.60 18.75
CA VAL A 291 17.43 19.84 19.18
C VAL A 291 16.43 20.98 19.34
N PHE A 292 15.49 21.13 18.40
CA PHE A 292 14.46 22.18 18.45
C PHE A 292 13.59 22.06 19.71
N PHE A 293 13.10 20.86 20.01
CA PHE A 293 12.28 20.63 21.21
C PHE A 293 13.10 20.66 22.51
N ASN A 294 14.40 20.39 22.44
CA ASN A 294 15.31 20.58 23.57
C ASN A 294 15.47 22.07 23.91
N MET A 295 15.68 22.94 22.91
CA MET A 295 15.77 24.39 23.10
C MET A 295 14.49 25.02 23.67
N GLN A 296 13.34 24.35 23.53
CA GLN A 296 12.06 24.77 24.11
C GLN A 296 11.73 24.10 25.46
N ASN A 297 12.66 23.35 26.07
CA ASN A 297 12.44 22.55 27.29
C ASN A 297 11.24 21.57 27.19
N LYS A 298 10.97 21.05 25.98
CA LYS A 298 9.83 20.13 25.69
C LYS A 298 10.30 18.74 25.24
N GLN A 299 11.57 18.39 25.41
CA GLN A 299 12.14 17.13 24.89
C GLN A 299 11.47 15.88 25.48
N THR A 300 11.14 15.86 26.77
CA THR A 300 10.48 14.72 27.43
C THR A 300 9.06 14.53 26.91
N ALA A 301 8.28 15.60 26.82
CA ALA A 301 6.93 15.57 26.24
C ALA A 301 6.95 15.14 24.77
N PHE A 302 7.94 15.62 24.00
CA PHE A 302 8.12 15.21 22.60
C PHE A 302 8.46 13.72 22.48
N PHE A 303 9.33 13.20 23.36
CA PHE A 303 9.66 11.77 23.41
C PHE A 303 8.44 10.89 23.71
N VAL A 304 7.62 11.25 24.71
CA VAL A 304 6.40 10.50 25.03
C VAL A 304 5.40 10.57 23.87
N SER A 305 5.31 11.72 23.21
CA SER A 305 4.38 11.90 22.09
C SER A 305 4.67 11.01 20.88
N LEU A 306 5.87 10.44 20.78
CA LEU A 306 6.30 9.52 19.73
C LEU A 306 5.40 8.28 19.60
N PHE A 307 4.90 7.78 20.73
CA PHE A 307 4.14 6.52 20.79
C PHE A 307 2.66 6.71 20.48
N ILE A 308 2.16 7.94 20.62
CA ILE A 308 0.72 8.26 20.50
C ILE A 308 0.18 7.90 19.11
N PRO A 309 0.82 8.27 17.98
CA PRO A 309 0.28 7.96 16.66
C PRO A 309 0.08 6.46 16.42
N SER A 310 1.07 5.66 16.80
CA SER A 310 1.04 4.19 16.65
C SER A 310 -0.10 3.57 17.47
N LEU A 311 -0.39 4.11 18.66
CA LEU A 311 -1.51 3.68 19.50
C LEU A 311 -2.87 4.08 18.93
N ILE A 312 -3.00 5.27 18.33
CA ILE A 312 -4.24 5.68 17.66
C ILE A 312 -4.56 4.74 16.50
N VAL A 313 -3.56 4.41 15.67
CA VAL A 313 -3.73 3.45 14.56
C VAL A 313 -4.10 2.07 15.09
N LEU A 314 -3.47 1.61 16.17
CA LEU A 314 -3.80 0.34 16.81
C LEU A 314 -5.26 0.32 17.27
N LEU A 315 -5.71 1.35 18.00
CA LEU A 315 -7.09 1.41 18.51
C LEU A 315 -8.11 1.34 17.38
N LEU A 316 -7.90 2.11 16.30
CA LEU A 316 -8.77 2.06 15.12
C LEU A 316 -8.78 0.67 14.47
N ALA A 317 -7.61 0.01 14.37
CA ALA A 317 -7.51 -1.33 13.81
C ALA A 317 -8.15 -2.40 14.71
N LEU A 318 -8.06 -2.26 16.03
CA LEU A 318 -8.71 -3.17 16.98
C LEU A 318 -10.23 -3.08 16.91
N VAL A 319 -10.82 -1.90 16.62
CA VAL A 319 -12.26 -1.80 16.34
C VAL A 319 -12.64 -2.67 15.14
N GLY A 320 -11.89 -2.58 14.03
CA GLY A 320 -12.10 -3.43 12.86
C GLY A 320 -11.94 -4.92 13.16
N PHE A 321 -10.94 -5.28 13.97
CA PHE A 321 -10.72 -6.64 14.43
C PHE A 321 -11.92 -7.21 15.22
N VAL A 322 -12.44 -6.45 16.19
CA VAL A 322 -13.60 -6.86 17.01
C VAL A 322 -14.84 -7.05 16.13
N VAL A 323 -15.08 -6.13 15.19
CA VAL A 323 -16.21 -6.23 14.25
C VAL A 323 -16.10 -7.49 13.38
N LEU A 324 -14.89 -7.84 12.92
CA LEU A 324 -14.69 -8.98 12.02
C LEU A 324 -14.90 -10.33 12.70
N PHE A 325 -14.29 -10.54 13.87
CA PHE A 325 -14.32 -11.84 14.54
C PHE A 325 -15.53 -12.02 15.45
N ASN A 326 -16.32 -10.97 15.67
CA ASN A 326 -17.44 -10.95 16.61
C ASN A 326 -17.06 -11.51 18.01
N GLN A 327 -15.78 -11.39 18.37
CA GLN A 327 -15.19 -11.91 19.58
C GLN A 327 -14.63 -10.74 20.39
N ALA A 328 -15.34 -10.38 21.46
CA ALA A 328 -14.86 -9.47 22.49
C ALA A 328 -13.93 -10.19 23.47
N ASN A 329 -12.99 -11.00 22.97
CA ASN A 329 -12.08 -11.73 23.84
C ASN A 329 -11.09 -10.74 24.46
N CYS A 330 -11.46 -10.19 25.63
CA CYS A 330 -10.71 -9.14 26.32
C CYS A 330 -9.25 -9.52 26.53
N LEU A 331 -8.96 -10.80 26.77
CA LEU A 331 -7.60 -11.30 26.95
C LEU A 331 -6.75 -11.13 25.67
N LEU A 332 -7.30 -11.47 24.51
CA LEU A 332 -6.61 -11.33 23.23
C LEU A 332 -6.37 -9.85 22.87
N LEU A 333 -7.34 -8.98 23.16
CA LEU A 333 -7.19 -7.53 22.96
C LEU A 333 -6.11 -6.94 23.87
N VAL A 334 -6.07 -7.33 25.14
CA VAL A 334 -5.04 -6.90 26.11
C VAL A 334 -3.66 -7.38 25.66
N ILE A 335 -3.55 -8.65 25.23
CA ILE A 335 -2.30 -9.18 24.63
C ILE A 335 -1.87 -8.33 23.45
N GLY A 336 -2.79 -7.97 22.54
CA GLY A 336 -2.50 -7.12 21.39
C GLY A 336 -1.95 -5.75 21.78
N VAL A 337 -2.51 -5.09 22.80
CA VAL A 337 -2.03 -3.79 23.29
C VAL A 337 -0.64 -3.91 23.92
N ILE A 338 -0.43 -4.89 24.81
CA ILE A 338 0.87 -5.12 25.46
C ILE A 338 1.94 -5.45 24.41
N TRP A 339 1.60 -6.31 23.45
CA TRP A 339 2.48 -6.67 22.35
C TRP A 339 2.84 -5.45 21.50
N CYS A 340 1.88 -4.59 21.17
CA CYS A 340 2.17 -3.37 20.42
C CYS A 340 3.12 -2.42 21.17
N LEU A 341 2.93 -2.23 22.48
CA LEU A 341 3.85 -1.42 23.30
C LEU A 341 5.27 -2.00 23.33
N LEU A 342 5.39 -3.32 23.51
CA LEU A 342 6.68 -4.02 23.47
C LEU A 342 7.35 -3.85 22.10
N GLN A 343 6.57 -3.99 21.03
CA GLN A 343 7.02 -3.85 19.65
C GLN A 343 7.48 -2.41 19.33
N GLN A 344 6.79 -1.40 19.85
CA GLN A 344 7.19 0.02 19.75
C GLN A 344 8.49 0.29 20.52
N ALA A 345 8.64 -0.25 21.73
CA ALA A 345 9.86 -0.10 22.52
C ALA A 345 11.08 -0.73 21.82
N LEU A 346 10.88 -1.88 21.14
CA LEU A 346 11.91 -2.53 20.35
C LEU A 346 12.23 -1.78 19.06
N ALA A 347 11.23 -1.26 18.34
CA ALA A 347 11.45 -0.41 17.17
C ALA A 347 12.32 0.82 17.52
N GLN A 348 12.17 1.33 18.75
CA GLN A 348 12.97 2.44 19.26
C GLN A 348 14.40 2.02 19.63
N LYS A 349 14.59 0.93 20.38
CA LYS A 349 15.92 0.54 20.88
C LYS A 349 16.75 -0.30 19.90
N LYS A 350 16.12 -1.28 19.24
CA LYS A 350 16.77 -2.27 18.38
C LYS A 350 15.93 -2.54 17.12
N PRO A 351 15.93 -1.62 16.13
CA PRO A 351 15.07 -1.71 14.95
C PRO A 351 15.34 -2.98 14.13
N ALA A 352 16.58 -3.47 14.11
CA ALA A 352 16.97 -4.71 13.43
C ALA A 352 16.27 -5.96 13.98
N HIS A 353 15.85 -5.96 15.24
CA HIS A 353 15.20 -7.12 15.89
C HIS A 353 13.67 -7.06 15.83
N TYR A 354 13.12 -5.99 15.27
CA TYR A 354 11.68 -5.75 15.21
C TYR A 354 10.92 -6.91 14.56
N ALA A 355 11.33 -7.31 13.35
CA ALA A 355 10.68 -8.40 12.63
C ALA A 355 10.82 -9.75 13.37
N LEU A 356 11.99 -10.02 13.93
CA LEU A 356 12.26 -11.26 14.67
C LEU A 356 11.35 -11.40 15.89
N VAL A 357 11.21 -10.35 16.71
CA VAL A 357 10.36 -10.43 17.92
C VAL A 357 8.89 -10.57 17.56
N TRP A 358 8.44 -9.87 16.52
CA TRP A 358 7.09 -10.07 16.00
C TRP A 358 6.85 -11.54 15.61
N MET A 359 7.79 -12.16 14.90
CA MET A 359 7.68 -13.57 14.50
C MET A 359 7.68 -14.52 15.69
N VAL A 360 8.56 -14.32 16.67
CA VAL A 360 8.62 -15.17 17.87
C VAL A 360 7.32 -15.11 18.66
N ILE A 361 6.78 -13.91 18.90
CA ILE A 361 5.52 -13.76 19.64
C ILE A 361 4.35 -14.36 18.85
N THR A 362 4.31 -14.15 17.53
CA THR A 362 3.29 -14.76 16.66
C THR A 362 3.35 -16.28 16.72
N GLY A 363 4.54 -16.87 16.59
CA GLY A 363 4.74 -18.32 16.63
C GLY A 363 4.39 -18.93 18.00
N VAL A 364 4.74 -18.25 19.09
CA VAL A 364 4.35 -18.67 20.45
C VAL A 364 2.83 -18.66 20.61
N LEU A 365 2.16 -17.58 20.20
CA LEU A 365 0.68 -17.51 20.26
C LEU A 365 0.01 -18.59 19.42
N LEU A 366 0.55 -18.88 18.23
CA LEU A 366 0.06 -19.95 17.37
C LEU A 366 0.30 -21.34 17.97
N SER A 367 1.39 -21.57 18.71
CA SER A 367 1.69 -22.88 19.31
C SER A 367 0.72 -23.32 20.40
N PHE A 368 -0.13 -22.42 20.91
CA PHE A 368 -1.17 -22.72 21.88
C PHE A 368 -2.48 -23.22 21.24
N TYR A 369 -2.54 -23.31 19.91
CA TYR A 369 -3.67 -23.78 19.11
C TYR A 369 -3.20 -24.79 18.07
#